data_AF-A0A843GPW7-F1
#
_entry.id   AF-A0A843GPW7-F1
#
_cell.length_a   1.000
_cell.length_b   1.000
_cell.length_c   1.000
_cell.angle_alpha   90.00
_cell.angle_beta   90.00
_cell.angle_gamma   90.00
#
_symmetry.space_group_name_H-M   'P 1'
#
loop_
_entity.id
_entity.type
_entity.pdbx_description
1 polymer ?
#
loop_
_entity_poly.entity_id
_entity_poly.type
_entity_poly.pdbx_seq_one_letter_code
_entity_poly.pdbx_strand_id
1 'polypeptide(L)'
;MDYLKNKFYKNYNQISRYNTAPCYYHILDNKYLTGFSKRLKDTTPYVIHIVKKADTFDSLALYYYNNPTYFWIICDFNRINDPFYELEEGQRIKIPSFSMIEFED
;
A
#
# COMPACT_ATOMS: atom_id res chain seq x y z
N MET A 1 -6.80 -22.96 22.72
CA MET A 1 -6.78 -21.75 23.57
C MET A 1 -6.26 -20.62 22.70
N ASP A 2 -7.01 -19.53 22.56
CA ASP A 2 -6.58 -18.39 21.75
C ASP A 2 -5.66 -17.51 22.61
N TYR A 3 -4.35 -17.56 22.33
CA TYR A 3 -3.34 -16.81 23.07
C TYR A 3 -3.22 -15.35 22.62
N LEU A 4 -4.06 -14.94 21.66
CA LEU A 4 -4.14 -13.59 21.11
C LEU A 4 -5.25 -12.80 21.81
N LYS A 5 -4.88 -11.69 22.44
CA LYS A 5 -5.82 -10.77 23.07
C LYS A 5 -5.66 -9.35 22.54
N ASN A 6 -6.67 -8.52 22.84
CA ASN A 6 -6.67 -7.09 22.59
C ASN A 6 -6.41 -6.76 21.11
N LYS A 7 -7.33 -7.13 20.23
CA LYS A 7 -7.26 -6.72 18.82
C LYS A 7 -7.39 -5.20 18.73
N PHE A 8 -6.37 -4.53 18.22
CA PHE A 8 -6.41 -3.09 17.96
C PHE A 8 -5.77 -2.77 16.61
N TYR A 9 -5.94 -1.53 16.16
CA TYR A 9 -5.36 -1.01 14.93
C TYR A 9 -4.50 0.20 15.25
N LYS A 10 -3.36 0.32 14.57
CA LYS A 10 -2.49 1.49 14.71
C LYS A 10 -3.05 2.63 13.87
N ASN A 11 -3.14 3.81 14.47
CA ASN A 11 -3.49 5.03 13.75
C ASN A 11 -2.21 5.81 13.41
N TYR A 12 -2.12 6.30 12.19
CA TYR A 12 -0.98 7.07 11.70
C TYR A 12 -1.50 8.38 11.12
N ASN A 13 -0.69 9.44 11.22
CA ASN A 13 -1.08 10.77 10.73
C ASN A 13 -1.11 10.88 9.20
N GLN A 14 -0.67 9.83 8.50
CA GLN A 14 -0.60 9.74 7.05
C GLN A 14 -1.28 8.45 6.55
N ILE A 15 -1.57 8.40 5.25
CA ILE A 15 -2.04 7.18 4.61
C ILE A 15 -0.96 6.10 4.76
N SER A 16 -1.34 4.96 5.32
CA SER A 16 -0.45 3.84 5.58
C SER A 16 -1.21 2.54 5.44
N ARG A 17 -0.62 1.60 4.67
CA ARG A 17 -1.13 0.23 4.56
C ARG A 17 -1.27 -0.48 5.91
N TYR A 18 -0.48 -0.07 6.90
CA TYR A 18 -0.48 -0.70 8.22
C TYR A 18 -1.62 -0.25 9.12
N ASN A 19 -2.43 0.74 8.72
CA ASN A 19 -3.64 1.11 9.47
C ASN A 19 -4.65 -0.04 9.50
N THR A 20 -4.63 -0.89 8.48
CA THR A 20 -5.56 -2.02 8.34
C THR A 20 -5.03 -3.32 8.93
N ALA A 21 -3.75 -3.36 9.30
CA ALA A 21 -3.13 -4.55 9.87
C ALA A 21 -3.52 -4.72 11.35
N PRO A 22 -4.27 -5.77 11.72
CA PRO A 22 -4.68 -5.96 13.09
C PRO A 22 -3.48 -6.32 13.97
N CYS A 23 -3.39 -5.69 15.13
CA CYS A 23 -2.37 -5.98 16.13
C CYS A 23 -2.99 -6.73 17.31
N TYR A 24 -2.28 -7.74 17.81
CA TYR A 24 -2.69 -8.59 18.92
C TYR A 24 -1.57 -8.66 19.95
N TYR A 25 -1.93 -8.81 21.22
CA TYR A 25 -1.00 -9.18 22.28
C TYR A 25 -0.96 -10.70 22.43
N HIS A 26 0.22 -11.30 22.28
CA HIS A 26 0.46 -12.71 22.51
C HIS A 26 0.88 -12.95 23.96
N ILE A 27 0.05 -13.69 24.71
CA ILE A 27 0.18 -13.82 26.16
C ILE A 27 1.41 -14.64 26.57
N LEU A 28 1.78 -15.67 25.80
CA LEU A 28 2.87 -16.58 26.17
C LEU A 28 4.25 -15.91 26.00
N ASP A 29 4.40 -15.12 24.94
CA ASP A 29 5.68 -14.50 24.59
C ASP A 29 5.82 -13.06 25.11
N ASN A 30 4.74 -12.51 25.69
CA ASN A 30 4.63 -11.10 26.06
C ASN A 30 5.02 -10.13 24.92
N LYS A 31 4.56 -10.43 23.70
CA LYS A 31 4.90 -9.69 22.48
C LYS A 31 3.66 -9.30 21.70
N TYR A 32 3.80 -8.25 20.89
CA TYR A 32 2.78 -7.88 19.92
C TYR A 32 3.03 -8.60 18.60
N LEU A 33 1.96 -9.16 18.03
CA LEU A 33 1.93 -9.74 16.71
C LEU A 33 1.04 -8.88 15.80
N THR A 34 1.51 -8.64 14.58
CA THR A 34 0.76 -7.89 13.58
C THR A 34 0.33 -8.84 12.47
N GLY A 35 -0.94 -8.80 12.12
CA GLY A 35 -1.49 -9.56 10.99
C GLY A 35 -1.14 -8.91 9.64
N PHE A 36 -1.72 -9.44 8.58
CA PHE A 36 -1.54 -8.88 7.24
C PHE A 36 -2.29 -7.56 7.07
N SER A 37 -1.66 -6.60 6.39
CA SER A 37 -2.37 -5.43 5.88
C SER A 37 -3.30 -5.84 4.76
N LYS A 38 -4.40 -5.10 4.63
CA LYS A 38 -5.30 -5.24 3.51
C LYS A 38 -4.79 -4.48 2.29
N ARG A 39 -5.23 -4.93 1.12
CA ARG A 39 -4.93 -4.31 -0.17
C ARG A 39 -5.84 -3.12 -0.44
N LEU A 40 -5.45 -2.28 -1.39
CA LEU A 40 -6.33 -1.26 -1.94
C LEU A 40 -7.53 -1.88 -2.67
N LYS A 41 -8.70 -1.25 -2.54
CA LYS A 41 -9.90 -1.66 -3.28
C LYS A 41 -9.71 -1.43 -4.78
N ASP A 42 -10.08 -2.41 -5.60
CA ASP A 42 -10.05 -2.29 -7.07
C ASP A 42 -11.02 -1.21 -7.62
N THR A 43 -11.95 -0.74 -6.79
CA THR A 43 -12.92 0.32 -7.12
C THR A 43 -12.34 1.74 -6.98
N THR A 44 -11.12 1.90 -6.44
CA THR A 44 -10.49 3.22 -6.31
C THR A 44 -10.31 3.84 -7.72
N PRO A 45 -10.81 5.06 -7.95
CA PRO A 45 -10.65 5.75 -9.24
C PRO A 45 -9.17 5.90 -9.59
N TYR A 46 -8.81 5.72 -10.86
CA TYR A 46 -7.42 5.78 -11.31
C TYR A 46 -7.31 6.43 -12.69
N VAL A 47 -6.10 6.90 -13.00
CA VAL A 47 -5.71 7.29 -14.36
C VAL A 47 -4.70 6.29 -14.91
N ILE A 48 -4.60 6.18 -16.24
CA ILE A 48 -3.58 5.34 -16.87
C ILE A 48 -2.38 6.21 -17.21
N HIS A 49 -1.22 5.81 -16.71
CA HIS A 49 0.07 6.37 -17.10
C HIS A 49 0.74 5.43 -18.11
N ILE A 50 1.30 6.02 -19.18
CA ILE A 50 2.12 5.30 -20.15
C ILE A 50 3.58 5.54 -19.75
N VAL A 51 4.25 4.48 -19.31
CA VAL A 51 5.64 4.51 -18.81
C VAL A 51 6.55 5.08 -19.88
N LYS A 52 7.38 6.03 -19.49
CA LYS A 52 8.48 6.59 -20.26
C LYS A 52 9.81 6.01 -19.80
N LYS A 53 10.84 6.20 -20.63
CA LYS A 53 12.20 5.82 -20.29
C LYS A 53 12.63 6.46 -18.95
N ALA A 54 13.17 5.62 -18.06
CA ALA A 54 13.62 5.98 -16.71
C ALA A 54 12.51 6.35 -15.70
N ASP A 55 11.25 6.06 -16.00
CA ASP A 55 10.21 6.09 -14.96
C ASP A 55 10.43 4.99 -13.94
N THR A 56 10.21 5.34 -12.67
CA THR A 56 10.27 4.45 -11.52
C THR A 56 9.03 4.69 -10.66
N PHE A 57 8.63 3.74 -9.80
CA PHE A 57 7.43 3.93 -8.99
C PHE A 57 7.51 5.15 -8.06
N ASP A 58 8.69 5.45 -7.53
CA ASP A 58 8.95 6.63 -6.71
C ASP A 58 8.92 7.93 -7.53
N SER A 59 9.40 7.93 -8.78
CA SER A 59 9.28 9.11 -9.65
C SER A 59 7.82 9.37 -10.06
N LEU A 60 7.05 8.31 -10.33
CA LEU A 60 5.62 8.40 -10.60
C LEU A 60 4.85 8.88 -9.36
N ALA A 61 5.18 8.37 -8.17
CA ALA A 61 4.56 8.83 -6.92
C ALA A 61 4.90 10.29 -6.60
N LEU A 62 6.14 10.72 -6.88
CA LEU A 62 6.50 12.14 -6.78
C LEU A 62 5.67 12.98 -7.75
N TYR A 63 5.50 12.55 -8.99
CA TYR A 63 4.74 13.30 -9.99
C TYR A 63 3.24 13.38 -9.68
N TYR A 64 2.60 12.27 -9.29
CA TYR A 64 1.15 12.21 -9.08
C TYR A 64 0.71 12.57 -7.66
N TYR A 65 1.52 12.27 -6.65
CA TYR A 65 1.18 12.45 -5.23
C TYR A 65 2.02 13.51 -4.52
N ASN A 66 2.95 14.15 -5.24
CA ASN A 66 3.90 15.10 -4.68
C ASN A 66 4.72 14.53 -3.51
N ASN A 67 4.88 13.19 -3.46
CA ASN A 67 5.64 12.50 -2.43
C ASN A 67 6.09 11.11 -2.93
N PRO A 68 7.40 10.87 -3.07
CA PRO A 68 7.93 9.61 -3.60
C PRO A 68 7.69 8.41 -2.67
N THR A 69 7.51 8.65 -1.36
CA THR A 69 7.30 7.58 -0.37
C THR A 69 5.98 6.82 -0.54
N TYR A 70 5.08 7.33 -1.39
CA TYR A 70 3.80 6.69 -1.72
C TYR A 70 3.86 5.76 -2.94
N PHE A 71 5.06 5.42 -3.44
CA PHE A 71 5.25 4.44 -4.52
C PHE A 71 4.50 3.12 -4.28
N TRP A 72 4.44 2.67 -3.02
CA TRP A 72 3.77 1.42 -2.63
C TRP A 72 2.28 1.40 -2.97
N ILE A 73 1.63 2.57 -3.06
CA ILE A 73 0.22 2.69 -3.42
C ILE A 73 0.02 2.26 -4.88
N ILE A 74 0.93 2.71 -5.76
CA ILE A 74 0.93 2.35 -7.18
C ILE A 74 1.21 0.85 -7.31
N CYS A 75 2.23 0.34 -6.60
CA CYS A 75 2.57 -1.08 -6.65
C CYS A 75 1.42 -1.98 -6.16
N ASP A 76 0.84 -1.69 -4.99
CA ASP A 76 -0.23 -2.50 -4.40
C ASP A 76 -1.49 -2.53 -5.28
N PHE A 77 -1.87 -1.38 -5.85
CA PHE A 77 -3.02 -1.27 -6.75
C PHE A 77 -2.81 -2.03 -8.07
N ASN A 78 -1.59 -2.07 -8.60
CA ASN A 78 -1.26 -2.82 -9.82
C ASN A 78 -0.88 -4.29 -9.54
N ARG A 79 -1.01 -4.76 -8.29
CA ARG A 79 -0.63 -6.11 -7.85
C ARG A 79 0.86 -6.44 -8.10
N ILE A 80 1.72 -5.42 -8.02
CA ILE A 80 3.17 -5.53 -8.18
C ILE A 80 3.78 -5.76 -6.80
N ASN A 81 4.32 -6.97 -6.57
CA ASN A 81 4.89 -7.35 -5.29
C ASN A 81 6.34 -6.87 -5.13
N ASP A 82 7.10 -6.81 -6.24
CA ASP A 82 8.48 -6.33 -6.24
C ASP A 82 8.51 -4.84 -6.64
N PRO A 83 8.74 -3.91 -5.70
CA PRO A 83 8.80 -2.49 -6.00
C PRO A 83 10.07 -2.08 -6.77
N PHE A 84 11.06 -2.97 -6.91
CA PHE A 84 12.26 -2.75 -7.72
C PHE A 84 12.14 -3.32 -9.14
N TYR A 85 10.97 -3.87 -9.47
CA TYR A 85 10.63 -4.25 -10.84
C TYR A 85 10.83 -3.05 -11.78
N GLU A 86 11.69 -3.21 -12.78
CA GLU A 86 11.94 -2.18 -13.80
C GLU A 86 10.71 -2.01 -14.69
N LEU A 87 10.24 -0.78 -14.82
CA LEU A 87 9.12 -0.44 -15.69
C LEU A 87 9.58 -0.42 -17.15
N GLU A 88 8.82 -1.08 -18.02
CA GLU A 88 9.10 -1.12 -19.46
C GLU A 88 8.49 0.08 -20.17
N GLU A 89 9.26 0.76 -21.04
CA GLU A 89 8.76 1.89 -21.81
C GLU A 89 7.54 1.50 -22.66
N GLY A 90 6.47 2.28 -22.57
CA GLY A 90 5.18 1.99 -23.20
C GLY A 90 4.22 1.15 -22.36
N GLN A 91 4.66 0.59 -21.22
CA GLN A 91 3.81 -0.14 -20.29
C GLN A 91 2.70 0.77 -19.73
N ARG A 92 1.51 0.19 -19.50
CA ARG A 92 0.38 0.90 -18.90
C ARG A 92 0.32 0.59 -17.41
N ILE A 93 0.52 1.62 -16.59
CA ILE A 93 0.41 1.54 -15.13
C ILE A 93 -0.81 2.34 -14.67
N LYS A 94 -1.61 1.74 -13.80
CA LYS A 94 -2.77 2.42 -13.19
C LYS A 94 -2.29 3.26 -12.01
N ILE A 95 -2.61 4.54 -11.99
CA ILE A 95 -2.28 5.44 -10.89
C ILE A 95 -3.58 5.77 -10.13
N PRO A 96 -3.81 5.18 -8.95
CA PRO A 96 -5.01 5.46 -8.18
C PRO A 96 -5.04 6.90 -7.66
N SER A 97 -6.23 7.45 -7.51
CA SER A 97 -6.46 8.79 -6.98
C SER A 97 -6.19 8.83 -5.48
N PHE A 98 -5.20 9.62 -5.06
CA PHE A 98 -4.71 9.65 -3.68
C PHE A 98 -5.80 9.99 -2.66
N SER A 99 -6.67 10.95 -2.98
CA SER A 99 -7.73 11.42 -2.08
C SER A 99 -8.88 10.41 -1.90
N MET A 100 -8.92 9.34 -2.70
CA MET A 100 -9.99 8.34 -2.71
C MET A 100 -9.45 6.93 -2.41
N ILE A 101 -8.29 6.84 -1.76
CA ILE A 101 -7.70 5.55 -1.37
C ILE A 101 -8.58 4.91 -0.29
N GLU A 102 -9.01 3.69 -0.58
CA GLU A 102 -9.72 2.81 0.36
C GLU A 102 -9.07 1.43 0.35
N PHE A 103 -9.16 0.74 1.49
CA PHE A 103 -8.67 -0.62 1.65
C PHE A 103 -9.82 -1.62 1.66
N GLU A 104 -9.56 -2.86 1.27
CA GLU A 104 -10.52 -3.96 1.32
C GLU A 104 -11.11 -4.16 2.74
N ASP A 105 -12.25 -4.88 2.83
CA ASP A 105 -12.95 -5.16 4.08
C ASP A 105 -12.44 -6.41 4.82
#